data_AF-A0A137PI18-F1
#
_entry.id   AF-A0A137PI18-F1
#
_cell.length_a   1.000
_cell.length_b   1.000
_cell.length_c   1.000
_cell.angle_alpha   90.00
_cell.angle_beta   90.00
_cell.angle_gamma   90.00
#
_symmetry.space_group_name_H-M   'P 1'
#
loop_
_entity.id
_entity.type
_entity.pdbx_description
1 polymer ?
#
loop_
_entity_poly.entity_id
_entity_poly.type
_entity_poly.pdbx_seq_one_letter_code
_entity_poly.pdbx_strand_id
1 'polypeptide(L)'
;MNQPDRFELYLLGPGQKKLNIVPDPVIPNACLVTVEKEDHTLGNLLRGQLLRDPRVTFVGYRLPHPLVNALELRIQTKPDCDVKTCLSDA
;
A
#
# COMPACT_ATOMS: atom_id res chain seq x y z
N MET A 1 -17.13 27.51 -3.86
CA MET A 1 -15.84 27.09 -3.29
C MET A 1 -15.77 25.58 -3.48
N ASN A 2 -14.76 25.06 -4.20
CA ASN A 2 -14.68 23.64 -4.60
C ASN A 2 -13.77 22.84 -3.65
N GLN A 3 -13.72 23.22 -2.38
CA GLN A 3 -12.88 22.54 -1.40
C GLN A 3 -13.61 21.27 -0.93
N PRO A 4 -12.97 20.09 -0.98
CA PRO A 4 -13.55 18.87 -0.43
C PRO A 4 -13.64 18.92 1.09
N ASP A 5 -14.54 18.13 1.65
CA ASP A 5 -14.70 18.05 3.10
C ASP A 5 -13.49 17.38 3.76
N ARG A 6 -13.06 17.91 4.92
CA ARG A 6 -11.85 17.41 5.60
C ARG A 6 -11.95 15.96 6.06
N PHE A 7 -13.16 15.47 6.37
CA PHE A 7 -13.34 14.10 6.83
C PHE A 7 -13.05 13.08 5.73
N GLU A 8 -13.14 13.48 4.45
CA GLU A 8 -12.83 12.61 3.31
C GLU A 8 -11.35 12.20 3.28
N LEU A 9 -10.48 12.80 4.08
CA LEU A 9 -9.07 12.44 4.17
C LEU A 9 -8.83 11.10 4.88
N TYR A 10 -9.71 10.73 5.81
CA TYR A 10 -9.56 9.53 6.67
C TYR A 10 -10.80 8.64 6.68
N LEU A 11 -11.99 9.16 6.36
CA LEU A 11 -13.22 8.41 6.32
C LEU A 11 -13.40 7.75 4.95
N LEU A 12 -13.68 6.44 4.93
CA LEU A 12 -13.99 5.72 3.70
C LEU A 12 -15.36 6.11 3.16
N GLY A 13 -15.46 6.29 1.85
CA GLY A 13 -16.73 6.51 1.18
C GLY A 13 -17.63 5.26 1.20
N PRO A 14 -18.94 5.41 0.95
CA PRO A 14 -19.86 4.28 0.88
C PRO A 14 -19.41 3.29 -0.21
N GLY A 15 -19.18 2.02 0.17
CA GLY A 15 -18.73 0.96 -0.73
C GLY A 15 -17.23 0.93 -1.02
N GLN A 16 -16.44 1.86 -0.49
CA GLN A 16 -14.99 1.89 -0.67
C GLN A 16 -14.30 0.89 0.27
N LYS A 17 -13.46 0.00 -0.28
CA LYS A 17 -12.63 -0.90 0.51
C LYS A 17 -11.36 -0.19 0.97
N LYS A 18 -10.89 -0.49 2.18
CA LYS A 18 -9.63 0.05 2.71
C LYS A 18 -8.41 -0.43 1.91
N LEU A 19 -8.42 -1.70 1.53
CA LEU A 19 -7.31 -2.37 0.87
C LEU A 19 -7.76 -2.90 -0.48
N ASN A 20 -6.96 -2.62 -1.50
CA ASN A 20 -7.04 -3.25 -2.81
C ASN A 20 -5.68 -3.86 -3.16
N ILE A 21 -5.65 -5.15 -3.44
CA ILE A 21 -4.40 -5.88 -3.73
C ILE A 21 -4.49 -6.39 -5.16
N VAL A 22 -3.60 -5.88 -6.02
CA VAL A 22 -3.54 -6.24 -7.43
C VAL A 22 -2.16 -6.88 -7.71
N PRO A 23 -2.10 -8.09 -8.26
CA PRO A 23 -0.82 -8.68 -8.67
C PRO A 23 -0.20 -7.87 -9.81
N ASP A 24 1.12 -7.70 -9.80
CA ASP A 24 1.82 -7.01 -10.87
C ASP A 24 1.95 -7.93 -12.10
N PRO A 25 1.58 -7.46 -13.31
CA PRO A 25 1.64 -8.31 -14.50
C PRO A 25 3.06 -8.46 -15.07
N VAL A 26 3.99 -7.57 -14.71
CA VAL A 26 5.34 -7.53 -15.29
C VAL A 26 6.33 -8.27 -14.41
N ILE A 27 6.26 -8.07 -13.10
CA ILE A 27 7.24 -8.61 -12.15
C ILE A 27 6.65 -9.83 -11.44
N PRO A 28 7.33 -11.00 -11.48
CA PRO A 28 6.86 -12.19 -10.77
C PRO A 28 6.91 -11.98 -9.26
N ASN A 29 5.91 -12.54 -8.56
CA ASN A 29 5.76 -12.43 -7.10
C ASN A 29 5.81 -10.98 -6.58
N ALA A 30 5.26 -10.06 -7.36
CA ALA A 30 5.04 -8.70 -6.95
C ALA A 30 3.54 -8.38 -6.89
N CYS A 31 3.15 -7.52 -5.96
CA CYS A 31 1.82 -6.96 -5.90
C CYS A 31 1.87 -5.45 -5.65
N LEU A 32 0.84 -4.77 -6.14
CA LEU A 32 0.51 -3.39 -5.83
C LEU A 32 -0.65 -3.41 -4.83
N VAL A 33 -0.41 -2.88 -3.65
CA VAL A 33 -1.38 -2.71 -2.59
C VAL A 33 -1.76 -1.23 -2.51
N THR A 34 -3.01 -0.91 -2.80
CA THR A 34 -3.56 0.42 -2.59
C THR A 34 -4.27 0.46 -1.25
N VAL A 35 -3.85 1.38 -0.38
CA VAL A 35 -4.49 1.65 0.91
C VAL A 35 -5.19 2.99 0.84
N GLU A 36 -6.51 2.95 0.89
CA GLU A 36 -7.36 4.13 0.81
C GLU A 36 -7.35 4.90 2.12
N LYS A 37 -7.39 6.24 2.04
CA LYS A 37 -7.47 7.14 3.19
C LYS A 37 -6.30 6.98 4.17
N GLU A 38 -5.11 6.77 3.62
CA GLU A 38 -3.85 6.66 4.36
C GLU A 38 -2.77 7.51 3.69
N ASP A 39 -1.74 7.82 4.46
CA ASP A 39 -0.67 8.73 4.06
C ASP A 39 0.73 8.16 4.35
N HIS A 40 1.73 9.04 4.38
CA HIS A 40 3.11 8.70 4.68
C HIS A 40 3.33 8.04 6.04
N THR A 41 2.42 8.26 7.00
CA THR A 41 2.50 7.68 8.34
C THR A 41 2.51 6.16 8.25
N LEU A 42 1.48 5.59 7.61
CA LEU A 42 1.39 4.15 7.40
C LEU A 42 2.40 3.67 6.34
N GLY A 43 2.54 4.40 5.24
CA GLY A 43 3.41 4.00 4.13
C GLY A 43 4.87 3.83 4.55
N ASN A 44 5.41 4.79 5.30
CA ASN A 44 6.79 4.74 5.74
C ASN A 44 7.01 3.67 6.82
N LEU A 45 6.04 3.49 7.72
CA LEU A 45 6.09 2.45 8.74
C LEU A 45 6.15 1.05 8.11
N LEU A 46 5.21 0.72 7.23
CA LEU A 46 5.13 -0.58 6.56
C LEU A 46 6.36 -0.84 5.69
N ARG A 47 6.80 0.17 4.92
CA ARG A 47 8.06 0.06 4.15
C ARG A 47 9.23 -0.29 5.06
N GLY A 48 9.34 0.39 6.21
CA GLY A 48 10.42 0.16 7.17
C GLY A 48 10.42 -1.25 7.76
N GLN A 49 9.23 -1.81 8.07
CA GLN A 49 9.12 -3.18 8.57
C GLN A 49 9.38 -4.22 7.48
N LEU A 50 8.78 -4.06 6.31
CA LEU A 50 8.94 -4.99 5.20
C LEU A 50 10.38 -5.06 4.69
N LEU A 51 11.14 -3.97 4.75
CA LEU A 51 12.58 -3.98 4.42
C LEU A 51 13.43 -4.82 5.38
N ARG A 52 12.95 -5.09 6.60
CA ARG A 52 13.66 -5.91 7.58
C ARG A 52 13.46 -7.41 7.33
N ASP A 53 12.41 -7.79 6.62
CA ASP A 53 12.11 -9.18 6.31
C ASP A 53 13.03 -9.69 5.18
N PRO A 54 13.87 -10.72 5.43
CA PRO A 54 14.77 -11.27 4.43
C PRO A 54 14.05 -11.97 3.26
N ARG A 55 12.75 -12.23 3.37
CA ARG A 55 11.90 -12.79 2.30
C ARG A 55 11.47 -11.72 1.28
N VAL A 56 11.54 -10.44 1.64
CA VAL A 56 11.16 -9.31 0.77
C VAL A 56 12.38 -8.88 -0.04
N THR A 57 12.21 -8.82 -1.36
CA THR A 57 13.26 -8.40 -2.30
C THR A 57 13.16 -6.91 -2.61
N PHE A 58 11.94 -6.39 -2.70
CA PHE A 58 11.69 -4.98 -2.97
C PHE A 58 10.44 -4.51 -2.24
N VAL A 59 10.52 -3.33 -1.65
CA VAL A 59 9.34 -2.59 -1.19
C VAL A 59 9.53 -1.10 -1.44
N GLY A 60 8.49 -0.48 -1.98
CA GLY A 60 8.44 0.95 -2.21
C GLY A 60 7.01 1.44 -2.12
N TYR A 61 6.82 2.66 -1.63
CA TYR A 61 5.49 3.28 -1.62
C TYR A 61 5.53 4.65 -2.28
N ARG A 62 4.39 5.09 -2.77
CA ARG A 62 4.18 6.45 -3.26
C ARG A 62 2.75 6.92 -2.97
N LEU A 63 2.59 8.24 -2.91
CA LEU A 63 1.28 8.88 -3.04
C LEU A 63 1.24 9.47 -4.46
N PRO A 64 0.35 9.00 -5.35
CA PRO A 64 0.34 9.44 -6.74
C PRO A 64 0.00 10.93 -6.88
N HIS A 65 -0.78 11.47 -5.94
CA HIS A 65 -1.14 12.88 -5.90
C HIS A 65 -1.32 13.37 -4.46
N PRO A 66 -0.78 14.54 -4.06
CA PRO A 66 -0.84 15.02 -2.67
C PRO A 66 -2.24 15.42 -2.18
N LEU A 67 -3.17 15.71 -3.09
CA LEU A 67 -4.56 16.04 -2.74
C LEU A 67 -5.44 14.80 -2.48
N VAL A 68 -4.91 13.59 -2.69
CA VAL A 68 -5.66 12.35 -2.54
C VAL A 68 -4.91 11.43 -1.58
N ASN A 69 -5.53 11.10 -0.46
CA ASN A 69 -5.00 10.15 0.50
C ASN A 69 -5.22 8.72 -0.02
N ALA A 70 -4.38 8.29 -0.97
CA ALA A 70 -4.33 6.93 -1.48
C ALA A 70 -2.87 6.50 -1.54
N LEU A 71 -2.51 5.60 -0.63
CA LEU A 71 -1.15 5.07 -0.53
C LEU A 71 -1.01 3.88 -1.48
N GLU A 72 -0.07 3.95 -2.42
CA GLU A 72 0.30 2.82 -3.27
C GLU A 72 1.59 2.19 -2.76
N LEU A 73 1.53 0.94 -2.31
CA LEU A 73 2.65 0.15 -1.81
C LEU A 73 2.92 -1.01 -2.77
N ARG A 74 4.12 -1.04 -3.37
CA ARG A 74 4.58 -2.13 -4.23
C ARG A 74 5.51 -3.02 -3.42
N ILE A 75 5.19 -4.32 -3.35
CA ILE A 75 5.96 -5.33 -2.61
C ILE A 75 6.34 -6.42 -3.59
N GLN A 76 7.58 -6.90 -3.52
CA GLN A 76 8.06 -8.07 -4.23
C GLN A 76 8.74 -9.01 -3.24
N THR A 77 8.33 -10.27 -3.24
CA THR A 77 8.91 -11.31 -2.39
C THR A 77 9.75 -12.29 -3.21
N LYS A 78 10.51 -13.11 -2.50
CA LYS A 78 11.15 -14.30 -3.07
C LYS A 78 10.10 -15.34 -3.47
N PRO A 79 10.43 -16.28 -4.38
CA PRO A 79 9.47 -17.26 -4.91
C PRO A 79 8.82 -18.21 -3.90
N ASP A 80 9.37 -18.29 -2.69
CA ASP A 80 8.95 -19.14 -1.59
C ASP A 80 8.00 -18.45 -0.59
N CYS A 81 7.84 -17.12 -0.63
CA CYS A 81 6.86 -16.38 0.21
C CYS A 81 5.73 -15.80 -0.63
N ASP A 82 4.48 -16.04 -0.23
CA ASP A 82 3.34 -15.27 -0.71
C ASP A 82 3.36 -13.86 -0.12
N VAL A 83 3.09 -12.86 -0.95
CA VAL A 83 3.17 -11.45 -0.57
C VAL A 83 2.16 -11.10 0.53
N LYS A 84 1.00 -11.76 0.54
CA LYS A 84 -0.04 -11.53 1.56
C LYS A 84 0.41 -11.97 2.95
N THR A 85 1.11 -13.09 3.04
CA THR A 85 1.68 -13.59 4.29
C THR A 85 2.75 -12.64 4.79
N CYS A 86 3.71 -12.29 3.92
CA CYS A 86 4.76 -11.33 4.22
C CYS A 86 4.20 -9.95 4.66
N LEU A 87 3.05 -9.50 4.12
CA LEU A 87 2.36 -8.28 4.55
C LEU A 87 1.65 -8.42 5.91
N SER A 88 1.15 -9.62 6.23
CA SER A 88 0.47 -9.88 7.52
C SER A 88 1.46 -10.04 8.68
N ASP A 89 2.69 -10.45 8.37
CA ASP A 89 3.77 -10.64 9.34
C ASP A 89 4.52 -9.33 9.69
N ALA A 90 4.32 -8.26 8.91
CA ALA A 90 5.04 -6.99 9.02
C ALA A 90 4.45 -6.03 10.08
#